data_AF-A0A1Z9ATU3-F1
#
_entry.id   AF-A0A1Z9ATU3-F1
#
_cell.length_a   1.000
_cell.length_b   1.000
_cell.length_c   1.000
_cell.angle_alpha   90.00
_cell.angle_beta   90.00
_cell.angle_gamma   90.00
#
_symmetry.space_group_name_H-M   'P 1'
#
loop_
_entity.id
_entity.type
_entity.pdbx_description
1 polymer ?
#
loop_
_entity_poly.entity_id
_entity_poly.type
_entity_poly.pdbx_seq_one_letter_code
_entity_poly.pdbx_strand_id
1 'polypeptide(L)'
;MSVSVPLCATEIDDLVNTSQSIRDTFAYGIKTIAGGESYAGQGYIAPAMAKDGHITTEQQNAYNAAVSAVMAATYTYNPGAEEYFQDQADQAMNTVSEMIDAYVEAAQTIIMVATVNEMAQDAQSAPDEREAMALQEFMGANDVTLQDEEIEAYNDALSNTEQAIQVAAAYMAVANDEGLIDQANTMAFDLRVTYEEAASVFFDLATEAVWVSFDGGESIQGLQLGNYFVTADDVLGRAETQDFWLESPEGGCWFAEDYQECLNNGS
;
A
#
# COMPACT_ATOMS: atom_id res chain seq x y z
N MET A 1 26.57 0.17 -22.14
CA MET A 1 25.16 -0.14 -21.86
C MET A 1 24.75 -1.26 -22.80
N SER A 2 24.89 -2.50 -22.33
CA SER A 2 24.36 -3.68 -23.01
C SER A 2 22.88 -3.76 -22.66
N VAL A 3 22.01 -3.46 -23.62
CA VAL A 3 20.60 -3.84 -23.53
C VAL A 3 20.59 -5.35 -23.64
N SER A 4 20.51 -6.05 -22.50
CA SER A 4 20.11 -7.45 -22.51
C SER A 4 18.70 -7.47 -23.08
N VAL A 5 18.56 -7.86 -24.35
CA VAL A 5 17.28 -8.35 -24.84
C VAL A 5 16.86 -9.44 -23.86
N PRO A 6 15.67 -9.37 -23.23
CA PRO A 6 15.28 -10.39 -22.28
C PRO A 6 15.28 -11.72 -23.03
N LEU A 7 16.08 -12.70 -22.56
CA LEU A 7 16.17 -14.04 -23.16
C LEU A 7 14.76 -14.54 -23.51
N CYS A 8 13.83 -14.37 -22.56
CA CYS A 8 12.41 -14.74 -22.59
C CYS A 8 11.63 -14.43 -23.87
N ALA A 9 11.97 -13.36 -24.60
CA ALA A 9 11.29 -13.03 -25.86
C ALA A 9 11.72 -13.97 -27.00
N THR A 10 12.97 -14.44 -26.96
CA THR A 10 13.60 -15.18 -28.06
C THR A 10 13.15 -16.64 -28.09
N GLU A 11 13.02 -17.33 -26.95
CA GLU A 11 12.56 -18.73 -26.97
C GLU A 11 11.09 -18.87 -27.41
N ILE A 12 10.25 -17.89 -27.07
CA ILE A 12 8.85 -17.84 -27.52
C ILE A 12 8.79 -17.56 -29.02
N ASP A 13 9.58 -16.61 -29.54
CA ASP A 13 9.68 -16.35 -30.97
C ASP A 13 10.13 -17.59 -31.76
N ASP A 14 11.11 -18.34 -31.24
CA ASP A 14 11.58 -19.59 -31.83
C ASP A 14 10.48 -20.67 -31.83
N LEU A 15 9.71 -20.78 -30.75
CA LEU A 15 8.57 -21.70 -30.69
C LEU A 15 7.50 -21.31 -31.73
N VAL A 16 7.20 -20.02 -31.88
CA VAL A 16 6.26 -19.51 -32.88
C VAL A 16 6.74 -19.86 -34.29
N ASN A 17 7.99 -19.55 -34.63
CA ASN A 17 8.53 -19.77 -35.97
C ASN A 17 8.58 -21.27 -36.34
N THR A 18 9.09 -22.11 -35.43
CA THR A 18 9.23 -23.55 -35.69
C THR A 18 7.89 -24.27 -35.76
N SER A 19 6.94 -23.89 -34.90
CA SER A 19 5.57 -24.43 -34.95
C SER A 19 4.82 -23.95 -36.19
N GLN A 20 5.00 -22.70 -36.63
CA GLN A 20 4.37 -22.17 -37.84
C GLN A 20 4.86 -22.92 -39.09
N SER A 21 6.17 -23.24 -39.17
CA SER A 21 6.71 -24.06 -40.26
C SER A 21 6.00 -25.42 -40.39
N ILE A 22 5.76 -26.11 -39.27
CA ILE A 22 5.01 -27.38 -39.25
C ILE A 22 3.55 -27.15 -39.67
N ARG A 23 2.91 -26.07 -39.19
CA ARG A 23 1.53 -25.73 -39.56
C ARG A 23 1.38 -25.47 -41.05
N ASP A 24 2.33 -24.82 -41.69
CA ASP A 24 2.31 -24.55 -43.13
C ASP A 24 2.43 -25.84 -43.95
N THR A 25 3.36 -26.74 -43.56
CA THR A 25 3.49 -28.07 -44.17
C THR A 25 2.22 -28.91 -44.00
N PHE A 26 1.62 -28.88 -42.81
CA PHE A 26 0.35 -29.56 -42.54
C PHE A 26 -0.80 -29.00 -43.39
N ALA A 27 -0.90 -27.67 -43.51
CA ALA A 27 -1.90 -27.01 -44.35
C ALA A 27 -1.74 -27.39 -45.83
N TYR A 28 -0.50 -27.51 -46.32
CA TYR A 28 -0.21 -28.01 -47.67
C TYR A 28 -0.71 -29.46 -47.84
N GLY A 29 -0.42 -30.34 -46.87
CA GLY A 29 -0.88 -31.73 -46.88
C GLY A 29 -2.41 -31.84 -46.94
N ILE A 30 -3.12 -31.03 -46.14
CA ILE A 30 -4.59 -30.97 -46.19
C ILE A 30 -5.09 -30.51 -47.58
N LYS A 31 -4.52 -29.43 -48.12
CA LYS A 31 -4.89 -28.93 -49.46
C LYS A 31 -4.66 -29.97 -50.55
N THR A 32 -3.57 -30.75 -50.44
CA THR A 32 -3.27 -31.87 -51.33
C THR A 32 -4.40 -32.91 -51.33
N ILE A 33 -4.84 -33.33 -50.13
CA ILE A 33 -5.89 -34.34 -49.98
C ILE A 33 -7.23 -33.79 -50.45
N ALA A 34 -7.63 -32.60 -49.98
CA ALA A 34 -8.92 -32.00 -50.30
C ALA A 34 -9.06 -31.69 -51.79
N GLY A 35 -8.03 -31.11 -52.41
CA GLY A 35 -8.01 -30.88 -53.86
C GLY A 35 -8.01 -32.19 -54.65
N GLY A 36 -7.19 -33.16 -54.22
CA GLY A 36 -7.11 -34.47 -54.86
C GLY A 36 -8.42 -35.25 -54.83
N GLU A 37 -9.10 -35.27 -53.68
CA GLU A 37 -10.40 -35.92 -53.48
C GLU A 37 -11.49 -35.28 -54.35
N SER A 38 -11.55 -33.94 -54.37
CA SER A 38 -12.49 -33.19 -55.22
C SER A 38 -12.32 -33.47 -56.72
N TYR A 39 -11.06 -33.55 -57.20
CA TYR A 39 -10.78 -33.89 -58.60
C TYR A 39 -11.00 -35.36 -58.92
N ALA A 40 -10.71 -36.27 -57.97
CA ALA A 40 -10.97 -37.70 -58.13
C ALA A 40 -12.47 -37.99 -58.32
N GLY A 41 -13.34 -37.30 -57.58
CA GLY A 41 -14.80 -37.38 -57.74
C GLY A 41 -15.29 -36.96 -59.14
N GLN A 42 -14.50 -36.19 -59.89
CA GLN A 42 -14.78 -35.75 -61.25
C GLN A 42 -14.07 -36.60 -62.34
N GLY A 43 -13.32 -37.63 -61.94
CA GLY A 43 -12.57 -38.49 -62.85
C GLY A 43 -11.22 -37.92 -63.31
N TYR A 44 -10.73 -36.84 -62.68
CA TYR A 44 -9.40 -36.32 -62.91
C TYR A 44 -8.38 -36.93 -61.95
N ILE A 45 -7.12 -37.01 -62.39
CA ILE A 45 -6.01 -37.53 -61.60
C ILE A 45 -5.14 -36.35 -61.16
N ALA A 46 -5.09 -36.09 -59.85
CA ALA A 46 -4.22 -35.07 -59.29
C ALA A 46 -2.74 -35.48 -59.36
N PRO A 47 -1.80 -34.52 -59.46
CA PRO A 47 -0.37 -34.82 -59.43
C PRO A 47 0.07 -35.39 -58.07
N ALA A 48 1.15 -36.16 -58.07
CA ALA A 48 1.75 -36.71 -56.85
C ALA A 48 2.49 -35.62 -56.06
N MET A 49 1.76 -34.91 -55.20
CA MET A 49 2.26 -33.75 -54.45
C MET A 49 2.34 -33.98 -52.93
N ALA A 50 1.84 -35.12 -52.42
CA ALA A 50 1.79 -35.42 -50.99
C ALA A 50 3.15 -35.32 -50.27
N LYS A 51 4.24 -35.62 -50.99
CA LYS A 51 5.61 -35.57 -50.46
C LYS A 51 5.99 -34.18 -49.94
N ASP A 52 5.50 -33.11 -50.55
CA ASP A 52 5.79 -31.72 -50.14
C ASP A 52 5.02 -31.33 -48.87
N GLY A 53 3.99 -32.10 -48.51
CA GLY A 53 3.26 -31.98 -47.23
C GLY A 53 3.80 -32.87 -46.12
N HIS A 54 4.93 -33.56 -46.32
CA HIS A 54 5.54 -34.37 -45.27
C HIS A 54 6.32 -33.48 -44.30
N ILE A 55 6.00 -33.60 -43.01
CA ILE A 55 6.80 -32.98 -41.95
C ILE A 55 8.20 -33.61 -41.96
N THR A 56 9.23 -32.77 -42.03
CA THR A 56 10.61 -33.24 -42.07
C THR A 56 11.15 -33.48 -40.67
N THR A 57 12.16 -34.36 -40.57
CA THR A 57 12.89 -34.57 -39.31
C THR A 57 13.55 -33.28 -38.80
N GLU A 58 13.96 -32.39 -39.71
CA GLU A 58 14.51 -31.08 -39.35
C GLU A 58 13.46 -30.18 -38.68
N GLN A 59 12.25 -30.09 -39.25
CA GLN A 59 11.14 -29.35 -38.65
C GLN A 59 10.76 -29.91 -37.28
N GLN A 60 10.69 -31.23 -37.15
CA GLN A 60 10.41 -31.90 -35.88
C GLN A 60 11.48 -31.56 -34.82
N ASN A 61 12.76 -31.67 -35.17
CA ASN A 61 13.85 -31.39 -34.25
C ASN A 61 13.88 -29.93 -33.82
N ALA A 62 13.68 -29.00 -34.76
CA ALA A 62 13.62 -27.57 -34.46
C ALA A 62 12.47 -27.22 -33.51
N TYR A 63 11.28 -27.76 -33.76
CA TYR A 63 10.14 -27.58 -32.86
C TYR A 63 10.40 -28.17 -31.47
N ASN A 64 10.91 -29.40 -31.38
CA ASN A 64 11.19 -30.03 -30.08
C ASN A 64 12.29 -29.28 -29.29
N ALA A 65 13.28 -28.73 -29.98
CA ALA A 65 14.31 -27.88 -29.36
C ALA A 65 13.70 -26.59 -28.81
N ALA A 66 12.86 -25.91 -29.58
CA ALA A 66 12.17 -24.70 -29.14
C ALA A 66 11.22 -24.97 -27.95
N VAL A 67 10.48 -26.09 -27.98
CA VAL A 67 9.66 -26.53 -26.83
C VAL A 67 10.53 -26.74 -25.59
N SER A 68 11.65 -27.44 -25.73
CA SER A 68 12.57 -27.70 -24.60
C SER A 68 13.16 -26.40 -24.05
N ALA A 69 13.48 -25.43 -24.92
CA ALA A 69 14.00 -24.13 -24.52
C ALA A 69 12.97 -23.33 -23.71
N VAL A 70 11.71 -23.26 -24.16
CA VAL A 70 10.62 -22.60 -23.42
C VAL A 70 10.36 -23.31 -22.08
N MET A 71 10.39 -24.64 -22.04
CA MET A 71 10.23 -25.40 -20.80
C MET A 71 11.38 -25.22 -19.80
N ALA A 72 12.58 -24.90 -20.29
CA ALA A 72 13.76 -24.65 -19.46
C ALA A 72 13.90 -23.18 -19.05
N ALA A 73 13.17 -22.26 -19.67
CA ALA A 73 13.23 -20.84 -19.36
C ALA A 73 12.53 -20.55 -18.02
N THR A 74 13.18 -19.73 -17.19
CA THR A 74 12.58 -19.19 -15.97
C THR A 74 12.01 -17.80 -16.29
N TYR A 75 10.70 -17.69 -16.30
CA TYR A 75 10.02 -16.39 -16.42
C TYR A 75 9.86 -15.80 -15.03
N THR A 76 10.54 -14.68 -14.76
CA THR A 76 10.36 -13.92 -13.51
C THR A 76 9.26 -12.88 -13.70
N TYR A 77 8.25 -12.94 -12.85
CA TYR A 77 7.16 -11.99 -12.75
C TYR A 77 7.34 -11.22 -11.45
N ASN A 78 7.51 -9.89 -11.52
CA ASN A 78 7.50 -9.04 -10.33
C ASN A 78 6.14 -8.35 -10.25
N PRO A 79 5.28 -8.70 -9.28
CA PRO A 79 3.99 -8.07 -9.08
C PRO A 79 4.05 -6.61 -8.59
N GLY A 80 5.20 -6.15 -8.07
CA GLY A 80 5.39 -4.75 -7.65
C GLY A 80 4.86 -4.39 -6.27
N ALA A 81 4.69 -5.37 -5.36
CA ALA A 81 4.12 -5.11 -4.03
C ALA A 81 4.96 -4.13 -3.19
N GLU A 82 6.29 -4.22 -3.26
CA GLU A 82 7.20 -3.39 -2.46
C GLU A 82 7.03 -1.90 -2.75
N GLU A 83 7.16 -1.50 -4.02
CA GLU A 83 6.97 -0.11 -4.46
C GLU A 83 5.56 0.38 -4.15
N TYR A 84 4.55 -0.46 -4.39
CA TYR A 84 3.17 -0.12 -4.09
C TYR A 84 2.94 0.20 -2.60
N PHE A 85 3.38 -0.66 -1.68
CA PHE A 85 3.15 -0.43 -0.25
C PHE A 85 4.02 0.68 0.33
N GLN A 86 5.22 0.92 -0.22
CA GLN A 86 6.02 2.11 0.10
C GLN A 86 5.25 3.39 -0.27
N ASP A 87 4.73 3.47 -1.50
CA ASP A 87 3.95 4.62 -1.95
C ASP A 87 2.66 4.83 -1.13
N GLN A 88 1.98 3.75 -0.74
CA GLN A 88 0.78 3.83 0.11
C GLN A 88 1.12 4.32 1.53
N ALA A 89 2.23 3.83 2.11
CA ALA A 89 2.68 4.27 3.42
C ALA A 89 3.07 5.76 3.42
N ASP A 90 3.79 6.22 2.41
CA ASP A 90 4.18 7.63 2.27
C ASP A 90 2.96 8.54 2.12
N GLN A 91 1.99 8.15 1.29
CA GLN A 91 0.72 8.90 1.14
C GLN A 91 -0.06 8.95 2.46
N ALA A 92 -0.18 7.82 3.17
CA ALA A 92 -0.89 7.77 4.44
C ALA A 92 -0.20 8.61 5.52
N MET A 93 1.14 8.67 5.55
CA MET A 93 1.89 9.53 6.46
C MET A 93 1.70 11.02 6.18
N ASN A 94 1.52 11.42 4.91
CA ASN A 94 1.11 12.77 4.58
C ASN A 94 -0.28 13.08 5.15
N THR A 95 -1.24 12.15 5.01
CA THR A 95 -2.57 12.29 5.62
C THR A 95 -2.51 12.38 7.15
N VAL A 96 -1.64 11.61 7.81
CA VAL A 96 -1.41 11.74 9.26
C VAL A 96 -0.98 13.16 9.63
N SER A 97 -0.05 13.74 8.86
CA SER A 97 0.43 15.11 9.11
C SER A 97 -0.70 16.13 8.96
N GLU A 98 -1.52 16.01 7.90
CA GLU A 98 -2.69 16.87 7.69
C GLU A 98 -3.73 16.74 8.83
N MET A 99 -3.95 15.53 9.34
CA MET A 99 -4.91 15.29 10.43
C MET A 99 -4.38 15.81 11.77
N ILE A 100 -3.07 15.68 12.04
CA ILE A 100 -2.44 16.27 13.22
C ILE A 100 -2.59 17.79 13.21
N ASP A 101 -2.37 18.45 12.07
CA ASP A 101 -2.56 19.90 11.95
C ASP A 101 -4.02 20.31 12.24
N ALA A 102 -4.99 19.56 11.70
CA ALA A 102 -6.41 19.79 11.98
C ALA A 102 -6.77 19.55 13.46
N TYR A 103 -6.17 18.54 14.09
CA TYR A 103 -6.32 18.27 15.52
C TYR A 103 -5.75 19.41 16.36
N VAL A 104 -4.55 19.92 16.04
CA VAL A 104 -3.94 21.05 16.74
C VAL A 104 -4.81 22.30 16.64
N GLU A 105 -5.41 22.56 15.47
CA GLU A 105 -6.37 23.66 15.30
C GLU A 105 -7.60 23.49 16.19
N ALA A 106 -8.25 22.32 16.18
CA ALA A 106 -9.41 22.04 17.02
C ALA A 106 -9.07 22.04 18.53
N ALA A 107 -7.84 21.66 18.91
CA ALA A 107 -7.38 21.61 20.28
C ALA A 107 -7.12 23.01 20.88
N GLN A 108 -7.06 24.09 20.09
CA GLN A 108 -6.79 25.44 20.61
C GLN A 108 -7.78 25.87 21.70
N THR A 109 -9.07 25.54 21.54
CA THR A 109 -10.09 25.84 22.57
C THR A 109 -9.84 25.00 23.84
N ILE A 110 -9.39 23.75 23.71
CA ILE A 110 -9.05 22.90 24.86
C ILE A 110 -7.77 23.38 25.56
N ILE A 111 -6.79 23.89 24.82
CA ILE A 111 -5.57 24.52 25.37
C ILE A 111 -5.93 25.72 26.26
N MET A 112 -6.96 26.49 25.89
CA MET A 112 -7.47 27.59 26.72
C MET A 112 -7.99 27.08 28.08
N VAL A 113 -8.64 25.92 28.11
CA VAL A 113 -9.14 25.29 29.34
C VAL A 113 -7.98 24.85 30.24
N ALA A 114 -6.92 24.26 29.67
CA ALA A 114 -5.70 23.93 30.41
C ALA A 114 -5.05 25.18 31.02
N THR A 115 -5.01 26.28 30.27
CA THR A 115 -4.49 27.57 30.76
C THR A 115 -5.32 28.13 31.92
N VAL A 116 -6.66 28.09 31.80
CA VAL A 116 -7.57 28.48 32.90
C VAL A 116 -7.38 27.57 34.12
N ASN A 117 -7.13 26.27 33.91
CA ASN A 117 -6.85 25.34 34.99
C ASN A 117 -5.58 25.72 35.76
N GLU A 118 -4.48 26.00 35.06
CA GLU A 118 -3.21 26.40 35.68
C GLU A 118 -3.38 27.69 36.51
N MET A 119 -3.96 28.72 35.91
CA MET A 119 -4.24 29.98 36.62
C MET A 119 -5.18 29.79 37.82
N ALA A 120 -6.12 28.84 37.75
CA ALA A 120 -6.99 28.50 38.87
C ALA A 120 -6.26 27.75 39.99
N GLN A 121 -5.28 26.91 39.67
CA GLN A 121 -4.43 26.25 40.66
C GLN A 121 -3.54 27.26 41.39
N ASP A 122 -2.95 28.20 40.66
CA ASP A 122 -2.18 29.32 41.22
C ASP A 122 -3.05 30.18 42.15
N ALA A 123 -4.24 30.57 41.67
CA ALA A 123 -5.19 31.33 42.48
C ALA A 123 -5.67 30.58 43.73
N GLN A 124 -5.84 29.26 43.65
CA GLN A 124 -6.20 28.42 44.80
C GLN A 124 -5.08 28.35 45.84
N SER A 125 -3.82 28.39 45.40
CA SER A 125 -2.63 28.24 46.24
C SER A 125 -2.09 29.57 46.78
N ALA A 126 -2.51 30.69 46.20
CA ALA A 126 -2.04 32.02 46.56
C ALA A 126 -2.48 32.46 47.99
N PRO A 127 -1.63 33.23 48.70
CA PRO A 127 -1.95 33.71 50.05
C PRO A 127 -2.96 34.87 50.07
N ASP A 128 -3.29 35.46 48.92
CA ASP A 128 -4.20 36.59 48.77
C ASP A 128 -4.92 36.56 47.41
N GLU A 129 -5.85 37.51 47.20
CA GLU A 129 -6.78 37.50 46.06
C GLU A 129 -6.17 37.96 44.72
N ARG A 130 -4.88 38.33 44.66
CA ARG A 130 -4.29 38.90 43.45
C ARG A 130 -4.32 37.95 42.24
N GLU A 131 -4.00 36.69 42.44
CA GLU A 131 -4.05 35.68 41.36
C GLU A 131 -5.49 35.37 40.94
N ALA A 132 -6.43 35.38 41.88
CA ALA A 132 -7.86 35.24 41.56
C ALA A 132 -8.38 36.42 40.72
N MET A 133 -7.90 37.65 40.98
CA MET A 133 -8.20 38.81 40.15
C MET A 133 -7.59 38.67 38.75
N ALA A 134 -6.34 38.19 38.64
CA ALA A 134 -5.68 37.96 37.36
C ALA A 134 -6.42 36.90 36.51
N LEU A 135 -6.86 35.80 37.13
CA LEU A 135 -7.72 34.80 36.49
C LEU A 135 -9.03 35.41 36.00
N GLN A 136 -9.72 36.21 36.82
CA GLN A 136 -10.97 36.87 36.41
C GLN A 136 -10.76 37.83 35.23
N GLU A 137 -9.66 38.59 35.23
CA GLU A 137 -9.30 39.47 34.13
C GLU A 137 -9.03 38.68 32.85
N PHE A 138 -8.28 37.58 32.95
CA PHE A 138 -8.01 36.68 31.82
C PHE A 138 -9.30 36.08 31.24
N MET A 139 -10.17 35.54 32.09
CA MET A 139 -11.48 34.98 31.68
C MET A 139 -12.43 36.05 31.12
N GLY A 140 -12.28 37.32 31.51
CA GLY A 140 -13.07 38.42 30.96
C GLY A 140 -12.55 38.94 29.63
N ALA A 141 -11.25 38.76 29.36
CA ALA A 141 -10.58 39.17 28.12
C ALA A 141 -10.64 38.09 27.02
N ASN A 142 -10.79 36.82 27.39
CA ASN A 142 -10.81 35.68 26.47
C ASN A 142 -12.17 34.98 26.54
N ASP A 143 -12.61 34.37 25.43
CA ASP A 143 -13.77 33.47 25.46
C ASP A 143 -13.32 32.10 25.97
N VAL A 144 -13.58 31.85 27.25
CA VAL A 144 -13.15 30.64 27.97
C VAL A 144 -14.29 29.63 28.13
N THR A 145 -15.46 29.90 27.56
CA THR A 145 -16.63 29.01 27.69
C THR A 145 -16.67 28.01 26.56
N LEU A 146 -16.51 26.73 26.89
CA LEU A 146 -16.65 25.64 25.92
C LEU A 146 -18.09 25.51 25.42
N GLN A 147 -18.24 25.48 24.09
CA GLN A 147 -19.49 25.14 23.41
C GLN A 147 -19.51 23.67 22.97
N ASP A 148 -20.72 23.14 22.75
CA ASP A 148 -20.92 21.76 22.31
C ASP A 148 -20.24 21.51 20.95
N GLU A 149 -20.31 22.47 20.02
CA GLU A 149 -19.69 22.36 18.70
C GLU A 149 -18.15 22.28 18.75
N GLU A 150 -17.52 22.92 19.74
CA GLU A 150 -16.07 22.89 19.93
C GLU A 150 -15.61 21.53 20.49
N ILE A 151 -16.42 20.95 21.38
CA ILE A 151 -16.18 19.60 21.92
C ILE A 151 -16.33 18.56 20.81
N GLU A 152 -17.37 18.67 19.98
CA GLU A 152 -17.55 17.79 18.81
C GLU A 152 -16.36 17.91 17.85
N ALA A 153 -15.95 19.13 17.48
CA ALA A 153 -14.82 19.35 16.59
C ALA A 153 -13.51 18.73 17.12
N TYR A 154 -13.21 18.91 18.41
CA TYR A 154 -12.05 18.31 19.06
C TYR A 154 -12.10 16.78 19.02
N ASN A 155 -13.22 16.18 19.43
CA ASN A 155 -13.36 14.71 19.50
C ASN A 155 -13.32 14.06 18.11
N ASP A 156 -13.94 14.69 17.13
CA ASP A 156 -13.91 14.22 15.73
C ASP A 156 -12.50 14.32 15.16
N ALA A 157 -11.79 15.44 15.38
CA ALA A 157 -10.42 15.59 14.92
C ALA A 157 -9.47 14.56 15.57
N LEU A 158 -9.63 14.29 16.87
CA LEU A 158 -8.87 13.26 17.58
C LEU A 158 -9.13 11.87 16.98
N SER A 159 -10.40 11.51 16.80
CA SER A 159 -10.80 10.20 16.25
C SER A 159 -10.35 10.02 14.80
N ASN A 160 -10.40 11.07 13.99
CA ASN A 160 -9.93 11.05 12.60
C ASN A 160 -8.40 10.93 12.53
N THR A 161 -7.68 11.62 13.43
CA THR A 161 -6.22 11.52 13.54
C THR A 161 -5.80 10.11 13.95
N GLU A 162 -6.48 9.51 14.94
CA GLU A 162 -6.23 8.12 15.33
C GLU A 162 -6.41 7.16 14.15
N GLN A 163 -7.53 7.27 13.41
CA GLN A 163 -7.79 6.42 12.25
C GLN A 163 -6.72 6.60 11.16
N ALA A 164 -6.29 7.83 10.87
CA ALA A 164 -5.22 8.10 9.91
C ALA A 164 -3.89 7.47 10.35
N ILE A 165 -3.54 7.59 11.64
CA ILE A 165 -2.34 6.97 12.22
C ILE A 165 -2.40 5.45 12.08
N GLN A 166 -3.54 4.83 12.38
CA GLN A 166 -3.72 3.38 12.25
C GLN A 166 -3.55 2.90 10.81
N VAL A 167 -4.14 3.60 9.83
CA VAL A 167 -3.98 3.28 8.41
C VAL A 167 -2.52 3.41 7.97
N ALA A 168 -1.86 4.51 8.33
CA ALA A 168 -0.45 4.71 7.99
C ALA A 168 0.46 3.66 8.63
N ALA A 169 0.23 3.33 9.91
CA ALA A 169 0.97 2.28 10.60
C ALA A 169 0.76 0.90 9.95
N ALA A 170 -0.47 0.59 9.52
CA ALA A 170 -0.77 -0.68 8.85
C ALA A 170 -0.02 -0.81 7.50
N TYR A 171 -0.01 0.24 6.68
CA TYR A 171 0.74 0.23 5.41
C TYR A 171 2.24 0.21 5.63
N MET A 172 2.73 0.95 6.63
CA MET A 172 4.14 0.96 7.02
C MET A 172 4.60 -0.41 7.56
N ALA A 173 3.71 -1.15 8.26
CA ALA A 173 3.99 -2.51 8.71
C ALA A 173 4.17 -3.47 7.53
N VAL A 174 3.30 -3.39 6.52
CA VAL A 174 3.45 -4.19 5.29
C VAL A 174 4.72 -3.79 4.53
N ALA A 175 4.95 -2.49 4.33
CA ALA A 175 6.07 -1.98 3.54
C ALA A 175 7.45 -2.33 4.13
N ASN A 176 7.55 -2.46 5.47
CA ASN A 176 8.81 -2.75 6.16
C ASN A 176 9.03 -4.24 6.46
N ASP A 177 8.07 -5.12 6.13
CA ASP A 177 8.19 -6.55 6.40
C ASP A 177 8.35 -7.34 5.09
N GLU A 178 9.58 -7.81 4.82
CA GLU A 178 9.90 -8.62 3.63
C GLU A 178 8.98 -9.85 3.51
N GLY A 179 8.56 -10.46 4.63
CA GLY A 179 7.67 -11.61 4.62
C GLY A 179 6.24 -11.28 4.16
N LEU A 180 5.73 -10.12 4.56
CA LEU A 180 4.44 -9.62 4.06
C LEU A 180 4.53 -9.19 2.59
N ILE A 181 5.64 -8.60 2.16
CA ILE A 181 5.89 -8.27 0.75
C ILE A 181 5.97 -9.54 -0.11
N ASP A 182 6.67 -10.58 0.34
CA ASP A 182 6.72 -11.86 -0.36
C ASP A 182 5.35 -12.53 -0.43
N GLN A 183 4.57 -12.45 0.65
CA GLN A 183 3.19 -12.94 0.68
C GLN A 183 2.30 -12.19 -0.32
N ALA A 184 2.39 -10.86 -0.34
CA ALA A 184 1.69 -9.98 -1.27
C ALA A 184 2.03 -10.33 -2.73
N ASN A 185 3.31 -10.47 -3.05
CA ASN A 185 3.77 -10.88 -4.37
C ASN A 185 3.25 -12.28 -4.75
N THR A 186 3.24 -13.22 -3.81
CA THR A 186 2.70 -14.57 -4.06
C THR A 186 1.20 -14.53 -4.37
N MET A 187 0.42 -13.76 -3.60
CA MET A 187 -1.02 -13.60 -3.84
C MET A 187 -1.30 -13.00 -5.22
N ALA A 188 -0.56 -11.97 -5.60
CA ALA A 188 -0.70 -11.32 -6.90
C ALA A 188 -0.27 -12.25 -8.06
N PHE A 189 0.79 -13.05 -7.86
CA PHE A 189 1.21 -14.09 -8.82
C PHE A 189 0.12 -15.14 -9.05
N ASP A 190 -0.51 -15.64 -7.98
CA ASP A 190 -1.57 -16.66 -8.06
C ASP A 190 -2.80 -16.14 -8.82
N LEU A 191 -3.12 -14.85 -8.64
CA LEU A 191 -4.17 -14.14 -9.36
C LEU A 191 -3.77 -13.71 -10.78
N ARG A 192 -2.47 -13.69 -11.10
CA ARG A 192 -1.89 -13.18 -12.36
C ARG A 192 -2.17 -11.68 -12.59
N VAL A 193 -2.07 -10.89 -11.52
CA VAL A 193 -2.27 -9.43 -11.50
C VAL A 193 -1.04 -8.73 -10.91
N THR A 194 -0.83 -7.46 -11.26
CA THR A 194 0.18 -6.62 -10.63
C THR A 194 -0.46 -5.63 -9.66
N TYR A 195 0.34 -5.10 -8.72
CA TYR A 195 -0.13 -4.05 -7.81
C TYR A 195 -0.36 -2.70 -8.51
N GLU A 196 0.14 -2.51 -9.72
CA GLU A 196 -0.27 -1.38 -10.58
C GLU A 196 -1.75 -1.49 -11.00
N GLU A 197 -2.31 -2.70 -11.01
CA GLU A 197 -3.71 -2.99 -11.33
C GLU A 197 -4.62 -3.00 -10.10
N ALA A 198 -4.07 -2.72 -8.90
CA ALA A 198 -4.86 -2.65 -7.67
C ALA A 198 -5.91 -1.55 -7.76
N ALA A 199 -7.17 -1.91 -7.52
CA ALA A 199 -8.30 -0.98 -7.59
C ALA A 199 -8.48 -0.20 -6.28
N SER A 200 -8.23 -0.83 -5.14
CA SER A 200 -8.24 -0.17 -3.83
C SER A 200 -7.41 -0.92 -2.80
N VAL A 201 -6.99 -0.20 -1.77
CA VAL A 201 -6.38 -0.73 -0.55
C VAL A 201 -7.04 -0.09 0.67
N PHE A 202 -7.28 -0.86 1.72
CA PHE A 202 -7.77 -0.34 3.00
C PHE A 202 -7.31 -1.21 4.16
N PHE A 203 -7.13 -0.59 5.32
CA PHE A 203 -6.95 -1.27 6.59
C PHE A 203 -8.30 -1.50 7.27
N ASP A 204 -8.50 -2.69 7.83
CA ASP A 204 -9.67 -3.02 8.64
C ASP A 204 -9.24 -3.49 10.02
N LEU A 205 -9.55 -2.68 11.03
CA LEU A 205 -9.23 -2.95 12.42
C LEU A 205 -9.93 -4.21 12.96
N ALA A 206 -11.14 -4.52 12.49
CA ALA A 206 -11.89 -5.67 12.99
C ALA A 206 -11.30 -7.01 12.53
N THR A 207 -10.65 -7.02 11.36
CA THR A 207 -9.96 -8.19 10.82
C THR A 207 -8.44 -8.12 10.99
N GLU A 208 -7.94 -7.03 11.59
CA GLU A 208 -6.51 -6.78 11.83
C GLU A 208 -5.67 -6.94 10.55
N ALA A 209 -6.19 -6.47 9.42
CA ALA A 209 -5.61 -6.77 8.11
C ALA A 209 -5.66 -5.60 7.14
N VAL A 210 -4.69 -5.58 6.22
CA VAL A 210 -4.71 -4.73 5.04
C VAL A 210 -5.27 -5.53 3.87
N TRP A 211 -6.32 -5.01 3.26
CA TRP A 211 -7.02 -5.62 2.14
C TRP A 211 -6.72 -4.87 0.86
N VAL A 212 -6.36 -5.62 -0.19
CA VAL A 212 -6.14 -5.09 -1.53
C VAL A 212 -7.12 -5.74 -2.48
N SER A 213 -7.81 -4.92 -3.25
CA SER A 213 -8.72 -5.37 -4.29
C SER A 213 -8.09 -5.26 -5.67
N PHE A 214 -8.28 -6.28 -6.48
CA PHE A 214 -7.93 -6.34 -7.90
C PHE A 214 -9.21 -6.49 -8.73
N ASP A 215 -9.10 -6.25 -10.04
CA ASP A 215 -10.21 -6.40 -11.00
C ASP A 215 -11.49 -5.65 -10.61
N GLY A 216 -11.37 -4.45 -10.04
CA GLY A 216 -12.52 -3.64 -9.62
C GLY A 216 -13.31 -4.21 -8.45
N GLY A 217 -12.71 -5.11 -7.65
CA GLY A 217 -13.31 -5.62 -6.41
C GLY A 217 -13.71 -7.11 -6.44
N GLU A 218 -13.52 -7.80 -7.57
CA GLU A 218 -13.89 -9.23 -7.68
C GLU A 218 -12.92 -10.16 -6.95
N SER A 219 -11.65 -9.76 -6.86
CA SER A 219 -10.60 -10.48 -6.14
C SER A 219 -10.05 -9.60 -5.03
N ILE A 220 -10.18 -10.03 -3.77
CA ILE A 220 -9.67 -9.31 -2.61
C ILE A 220 -8.69 -10.22 -1.86
N GLN A 221 -7.52 -9.68 -1.52
CA GLN A 221 -6.46 -10.36 -0.80
C GLN A 221 -6.13 -9.60 0.48
N GLY A 222 -5.82 -10.33 1.55
CA GLY A 222 -5.64 -9.77 2.90
C GLY A 222 -4.29 -10.14 3.50
N LEU A 223 -3.58 -9.15 4.01
CA LEU A 223 -2.32 -9.28 4.75
C LEU A 223 -2.61 -9.08 6.24
N GLN A 224 -2.30 -10.09 7.06
CA GLN A 224 -2.64 -10.11 8.48
C GLN A 224 -1.59 -9.39 9.32
N LEU A 225 -2.02 -8.49 10.20
CA LEU A 225 -1.17 -7.58 10.97
C LEU A 225 -1.27 -7.76 12.50
N GLY A 226 -1.90 -8.83 12.99
CA GLY A 226 -2.09 -9.03 14.43
C GLY A 226 -0.82 -8.96 15.29
N ASN A 227 0.36 -9.22 14.72
CA ASN A 227 1.65 -9.13 15.42
C ASN A 227 2.23 -7.70 15.54
N TYR A 228 1.64 -6.70 14.88
CA TYR A 228 2.16 -5.32 14.84
C TYR A 228 1.42 -4.37 15.79
N PHE A 229 0.39 -4.86 16.46
CA PHE A 229 -0.34 -4.07 17.46
C PHE A 229 0.50 -3.89 18.72
N VAL A 230 0.52 -2.65 19.22
CA VAL A 230 1.11 -2.28 20.51
C VAL A 230 0.01 -2.04 21.54
N THR A 231 0.35 -2.10 22.82
CA THR A 231 -0.63 -1.85 23.88
C THR A 231 -0.87 -0.35 24.09
N ALA A 232 -2.02 0.01 24.65
CA ALA A 232 -2.30 1.41 25.02
C ALA A 232 -1.25 1.96 26.01
N ASP A 233 -0.80 1.13 26.96
CA ASP A 233 0.24 1.50 27.92
C ASP A 233 1.57 1.81 27.22
N ASP A 234 1.94 1.04 26.19
CA ASP A 234 3.15 1.30 25.40
C ASP A 234 3.03 2.60 24.61
N VAL A 235 1.85 2.91 24.06
CA VAL A 235 1.60 4.15 23.33
C VAL A 235 1.71 5.35 24.27
N LEU A 236 1.03 5.32 25.41
CA LEU A 236 1.06 6.39 26.40
C LEU A 236 2.46 6.59 26.98
N GLY A 237 3.14 5.50 27.35
CA GLY A 237 4.51 5.57 27.86
C GLY A 237 5.51 6.08 26.83
N ARG A 238 5.32 5.78 25.54
CA ARG A 238 6.16 6.34 24.47
C ARG A 238 5.89 7.82 24.22
N ALA A 239 4.64 8.27 24.38
CA ALA A 239 4.25 9.64 24.14
C ALA A 239 5.01 10.63 25.04
N GLU A 240 5.27 10.26 26.30
CA GLU A 240 5.96 11.09 27.30
C GLU A 240 7.35 11.57 26.87
N THR A 241 7.98 10.92 25.89
CA THR A 241 9.30 11.29 25.36
C THR A 241 9.24 11.91 23.96
N GLN A 242 8.06 12.17 23.40
CA GLN A 242 7.92 12.77 22.07
C GLN A 242 7.73 14.28 22.17
N ASP A 243 8.31 15.02 21.23
CA ASP A 243 8.20 16.49 21.18
C ASP A 243 6.73 16.94 21.20
N PHE A 244 5.84 16.28 20.43
CA PHE A 244 4.42 16.64 20.42
C PHE A 244 3.76 16.65 21.81
N TRP A 245 4.20 15.78 22.72
CA TRP A 245 3.73 15.78 24.12
C TRP A 245 4.49 16.81 24.97
N LEU A 246 5.82 16.81 24.89
CA LEU A 246 6.69 17.68 25.70
C LEU A 246 6.44 19.17 25.44
N GLU A 247 6.11 19.51 24.21
CA GLU A 247 5.75 20.85 23.76
C GLU A 247 4.24 21.13 23.91
N SER A 248 3.47 20.29 24.59
CA SER A 248 2.05 20.56 24.86
C SER A 248 1.85 21.19 26.25
N PRO A 249 0.69 21.82 26.52
CA PRO A 249 0.33 22.27 27.88
C PRO A 249 0.43 21.20 28.96
N GLU A 250 0.30 19.93 28.58
CA GLU A 250 0.36 18.77 29.48
C GLU A 250 1.79 18.22 29.65
N GLY A 251 2.76 18.67 28.83
CA GLY A 251 4.16 18.23 28.85
C GLY A 251 4.97 18.76 30.05
N GLY A 252 4.35 19.56 30.92
CA GLY A 252 4.92 20.05 32.18
C GLY A 252 5.83 21.29 32.07
N CYS A 253 6.43 21.55 30.91
CA CYS A 253 7.30 22.72 30.71
C CYS A 253 6.62 23.91 30.02
N TRP A 254 5.44 23.73 29.44
CA TRP A 254 4.74 24.75 28.66
C TRP A 254 4.48 26.06 29.43
N PHE A 255 4.17 25.97 30.72
CA PHE A 255 3.88 27.12 31.59
C PHE A 255 5.11 27.62 32.37
N ALA A 256 6.30 27.05 32.14
CA ALA A 256 7.52 27.46 32.84
C ALA A 256 8.02 28.84 32.36
N GLU A 257 8.53 29.66 33.29
CA GLU A 257 9.11 30.98 32.96
C GLU A 257 10.30 30.89 31.97
N ASP A 258 11.10 29.83 32.06
CA ASP A 258 12.14 29.49 31.08
C ASP A 258 11.90 28.07 30.54
N TYR A 259 11.21 28.00 29.41
CA TYR A 259 10.89 26.76 28.71
C TYR A 259 12.15 25.94 28.35
N GLN A 260 13.22 26.60 27.90
CA GLN A 260 14.45 25.90 27.49
C GLN A 260 15.22 25.36 28.68
N GLU A 261 15.27 26.09 29.80
CA GLU A 261 15.84 25.57 31.04
C GLU A 261 15.02 24.40 31.60
N CYS A 262 13.68 24.46 31.50
CA CYS A 262 12.80 23.39 31.93
C CYS A 262 13.03 22.07 31.16
N LEU A 263 13.08 22.13 29.82
CA LEU A 263 13.36 20.95 28.99
C LEU A 263 14.74 20.35 29.29
N ASN A 264 15.76 21.19 29.49
CA ASN A 264 17.14 20.73 29.75
C ASN A 264 17.34 20.13 31.15
N ASN A 265 16.50 20.47 32.14
CA ASN A 265 16.57 19.94 33.50
C ASN A 265 15.65 18.73 33.74
N GLY A 266 14.74 18.43 32.78
CA GLY A 266 13.79 17.31 32.83
C GLY A 266 14.22 16.03 32.10
N SER A 267 15.45 16.00 31.53
CA SER A 267 16.04 14.84 30.82
C SER A 267 16.93 13.97 31.70
#